data_AF-A0A3D4F6G7-F1
#
_entry.id   AF-A0A3D4F6G7-F1
#
_cell.length_a   1.000
_cell.length_b   1.000
_cell.length_c   1.000
_cell.angle_alpha   90.00
_cell.angle_beta   90.00
_cell.angle_gamma   90.00
#
_symmetry.space_group_name_H-M   'P 1'
#
loop_
_entity.id
_entity.type
_entity.pdbx_description
1 polymer ?
#
loop_
_entity_poly.entity_id
_entity_poly.type
_entity_poly.pdbx_seq_one_letter_code
_entity_poly.pdbx_strand_id
1 'polypeptide(L)' 'MLRKSLAQYLDYKGMTLRQLARLVRKDERELKEDLVHLQKSLRHQQQELLITPAECRQCHFTFRS' A
#
# COMPACT_ATOMS: atom_id res chain seq x y z
N MET A 1 -10.87 -10.70 -8.81
CA MET A 1 -10.52 -11.32 -7.51
C MET A 1 -9.09 -10.97 -7.08
N LEU A 2 -8.81 -9.69 -6.75
CA LEU A 2 -7.47 -9.23 -6.31
C LEU A 2 -7.47 -8.45 -4.98
N ARG A 3 -8.64 -8.00 -4.52
CA ARG A 3 -8.76 -7.14 -3.34
C ARG A 3 -8.55 -7.89 -2.02
N LYS A 4 -9.10 -9.11 -1.90
CA LYS A 4 -8.91 -9.97 -0.71
C LYS A 4 -7.46 -10.42 -0.55
N SER A 5 -6.73 -10.64 -1.64
CA SER A 5 -5.32 -11.04 -1.59
C SER A 5 -4.40 -9.90 -1.16
N LEU A 6 -4.69 -8.65 -1.58
CA LEU A 6 -3.87 -7.48 -1.18
C LEU A 6 -3.87 -7.26 0.33
N ALA A 7 -5.03 -7.36 0.98
CA ALA A 7 -5.13 -7.25 2.44
C ALA A 7 -4.28 -8.33 3.14
N GLN A 8 -4.35 -9.59 2.69
CA GLN A 8 -3.55 -10.67 3.28
C GLN A 8 -2.03 -10.46 3.16
N TYR A 9 -1.55 -9.88 2.06
CA TYR A 9 -0.12 -9.59 1.92
C TYR A 9 0.36 -8.45 2.83
N LEU A 10 -0.52 -7.48 3.11
CA LEU A 10 -0.19 -6.29 3.89
C LEU A 10 -0.42 -6.49 5.40
N ASP A 11 -1.21 -7.48 5.80
CA ASP A 11 -1.48 -7.83 7.20
C ASP A 11 -0.22 -8.34 7.92
N TYR A 12 0.64 -9.07 7.21
CA TYR A 12 1.84 -9.68 7.79
C TYR A 12 3.07 -8.77 7.72
N LYS A 13 3.21 -7.95 6.66
CA LYS A 13 4.42 -7.15 6.44
C LYS A 13 4.14 -5.93 5.57
N GLY A 14 4.65 -4.77 6.01
CA GLY A 14 4.72 -3.57 5.20
C GLY A 14 5.57 -3.80 3.93
N MET A 15 5.01 -3.44 2.76
CA MET A 15 5.68 -3.57 1.47
C MET A 15 5.71 -2.23 0.75
N THR A 16 6.78 -2.00 -0.02
CA THR A 16 6.82 -0.90 -0.98
C THR A 16 5.84 -1.17 -2.14
N LEU A 17 5.37 -0.11 -2.80
CA LEU A 17 4.49 -0.22 -3.96
C LEU A 17 5.07 -1.13 -5.05
N ARG A 18 6.38 -1.04 -5.30
CA ARG A 18 7.09 -1.89 -6.27
C ARG A 18 7.09 -3.37 -5.90
N GLN A 19 7.33 -3.69 -4.62
CA GLN A 19 7.31 -5.08 -4.16
C GLN A 19 5.92 -5.69 -4.34
N LEU A 20 4.90 -4.93 -3.95
CA LEU A 20 3.52 -5.33 -4.07
C LEU A 20 3.10 -5.50 -5.54
N ALA A 21 3.48 -4.56 -6.42
CA ALA A 21 3.24 -4.62 -7.87
C ALA A 21 3.82 -5.89 -8.51
N ARG A 22 5.07 -6.24 -8.18
CA ARG A 22 5.70 -7.48 -8.67
C ARG A 22 4.96 -8.73 -8.19
N LEU A 23 4.50 -8.71 -6.93
CA LEU A 23 3.84 -9.84 -6.31
C LEU A 23 2.44 -10.09 -6.89
N VAL A 24 1.69 -9.02 -7.19
CA VAL A 24 0.36 -9.13 -7.84
C VAL A 24 0.41 -9.06 -9.37
N ARG A 25 1.61 -8.97 -9.96
CA ARG A 25 1.86 -8.81 -11.39
C ARG A 25 1.02 -7.69 -12.03
N LYS A 26 0.99 -6.52 -11.40
CA LYS A 26 0.31 -5.31 -11.89
C LYS A 26 1.28 -4.17 -12.09
N ASP A 27 0.89 -3.19 -12.89
CA ASP A 27 1.57 -1.90 -12.97
C ASP A 27 1.43 -1.12 -11.65
N GLU A 28 2.45 -0.34 -11.30
CA GLU A 28 2.47 0.46 -10.07
C GLU A 28 1.34 1.52 -10.05
N ARG A 29 0.93 2.07 -11.20
CA ARG A 29 -0.15 3.08 -11.29
C ARG A 29 -1.50 2.45 -11.00
N GLU A 30 -1.82 1.35 -11.67
CA GLU A 30 -3.06 0.61 -11.44
C GLU A 30 -3.15 0.12 -9.98
N LEU A 31 -2.03 -0.35 -9.42
CA LEU A 31 -1.98 -0.77 -8.02
C LEU A 31 -2.23 0.40 -7.07
N LYS A 32 -1.71 1.60 -7.37
CA LYS A 32 -1.95 2.79 -6.55
C LYS A 32 -3.44 3.14 -6.49
N GLU A 33 -4.14 3.07 -7.62
CA GLU A 33 -5.59 3.28 -7.68
C GLU A 33 -6.33 2.21 -6.86
N ASP A 34 -5.97 0.94 -7.02
CA ASP A 34 -6.53 -0.17 -6.23
C ASP A 34 -6.33 0.02 -4.72
N LEU A 35 -5.18 0.55 -4.28
CA LEU A 35 -4.90 0.85 -2.86
C LEU A 35 -5.78 1.98 -2.32
N VAL A 36 -6.06 3.02 -3.11
CA VAL A 36 -7.00 4.10 -2.73
C VAL A 36 -8.40 3.53 -2.53
N HIS A 37 -8.85 2.65 -3.43
CA HIS A 37 -10.13 1.97 -3.30
C HIS A 37 -10.16 1.02 -2.10
N LEU A 38 -9.07 0.29 -1.85
CA LEU A 38 -8.93 -0.60 -0.69
C LEU A 38 -9.04 0.19 0.61
N GLN A 39 -8.36 1.34 0.73
CA GLN A 39 -8.42 2.18 1.92
C GLN A 39 -9.86 2.62 2.26
N LYS A 40 -10.66 2.96 1.24
CA LYS A 40 -12.10 3.26 1.43
C LYS A 40 -12.87 2.04 1.94
N SER A 41 -12.60 0.86 1.37
CA SER A 41 -13.25 -0.39 1.81
C SER A 41 -12.87 -0.79 3.24
N LEU A 42 -11.62 -0.59 3.64
CA LEU A 42 -11.12 -0.95 4.97
C LEU A 42 -11.75 -0.09 6.08
N ARG A 43 -12.03 1.19 5.80
CA ARG A 43 -12.76 2.08 6.73
C ARG A 43 -14.11 1.51 7.16
N HIS A 44 -14.83 0.85 6.25
CA HIS A 44 -16.10 0.19 6.57
C HIS A 44 -15.95 -1.07 7.44
N GLN A 45 -14.74 -1.64 7.48
CA GLN A 45 -14.40 -2.85 8.24
C GLN A 45 -13.65 -2.54 9.54
N GLN A 46 -13.55 -1.26 9.92
CA GLN A 46 -12.78 -0.79 11.08
C GLN A 46 -11.28 -1.17 11.01
N GLN A 47 -10.77 -1.36 9.79
CA GLN A 47 -9.36 -1.58 9.53
C GLN A 47 -8.75 -0.35 8.87
N GLU A 48 -7.45 -0.16 9.06
CA GLU A 48 -6.71 0.92 8.43
C GLU A 48 -5.47 0.41 7.71
N LEU A 49 -5.07 1.13 6.67
CA LEU A 49 -3.82 0.88 5.97
C LEU A 49 -2.75 1.79 6.56
N LEU A 50 -1.76 1.22 7.24
CA LEU A 50 -0.62 1.95 7.76
C LEU A 50 0.37 2.24 6.62
N ILE A 51 0.62 3.52 6.35
CA ILE A 51 1.54 3.98 5.31
C ILE A 51 2.73 4.64 5.98
N THR A 52 3.91 4.05 5.86
CA THR A 52 5.16 4.68 6.28
C THR A 52 5.56 5.74 5.24
N PRO A 53 5.69 7.02 5.63
CA PRO A 53 6.08 8.07 4.70
C PRO A 53 7.49 7.84 4.17
N ALA A 54 7.75 8.36 2.97
CA ALA A 54 9.09 8.29 2.40
C ALA A 54 10.03 9.22 3.17
N GLU A 55 11.26 8.77 3.42
CA GLU A 55 12.30 9.54 4.11
C GLU A 55 13.55 9.67 3.24
N CYS A 56 14.11 10.87 3.17
CA CYS A 56 15.41 11.09 2.56
C CYS A 56 16.50 10.41 3.39
N ARG A 57 17.24 9.48 2.79
CA ARG A 57 18.32 8.75 3.47
C ARG A 57 19.57 9.60 3.76
N GLN A 58 19.66 10.80 3.21
CA GLN A 58 20.81 11.69 3.38
C GLN A 58 20.58 12.73 4.49
N CYS A 59 19.40 13.34 4.55
CA CYS A 59 19.08 14.41 5.50
C CYS A 59 17.93 14.09 6.46
N HIS A 60 17.39 12.87 6.40
CA HIS A 60 16.28 12.40 7.25
C HIS A 60 14.97 13.20 7.12
N PHE A 61 14.83 13.98 6.05
CA PHE A 61 13.60 14.70 5.77
C PHE A 61 12.47 13.73 5.37
N THR A 62 11.34 13.81 6.07
CA THR A 62 10.15 13.00 5.79
C THR A 62 9.23 13.70 4.78
N PHE A 63 9.00 13.07 3.63
CA PHE A 63 8.04 13.53 2.63
C PHE A 63 6.63 13.12 3.06
N ARG A 64 5.77 14.10 3.35
CA ARG A 64 4.35 13.91 3.65
C ARG A 64 3.52 14.32 2.42
N SER A 65 2.47 13.56 2.13
CA SER A 65 1.53 13.78 1.02
C SER A 65 0.10 13.84 1.54
#